data_AF-A0A1C6CSS9-F1
#
_entry.id   AF-A0A1C6CSS9-F1
#
_cell.length_a   1.000
_cell.length_b   1.000
_cell.length_c   1.000
_cell.angle_alpha   90.00
_cell.angle_beta   90.00
_cell.angle_gamma   90.00
#
_symmetry.space_group_name_H-M   'P 1'
#
loop_
_entity.id
_entity.type
_entity.pdbx_description
1 polymer ?
#
loop_
_entity_poly.entity_id
_entity_poly.type
_entity_poly.pdbx_seq_one_letter_code
_entity_poly.pdbx_strand_id
1 'polypeptide(L)'
;MYKIKFNEYQQNVFNKVEFNGDKKRKLMSVYSYLIKYSDENNEVLKSLNKLHSMYNRYHIKISNKYFYDLVGILNDLKLILKQDKSIKIIQEKVQKEKHNETTEKTNVEGGFKKLNSEGEYNLYTNTNIVEMLKGFYKGISSKVNATKKDLKDIAKCLFVLNKVDNALVQHAVFSKIQNSKRNINLKGAVSYVEAIVMEKLGYYEAEYSL
;
A
#
# COMPACT_ATOMS: atom_id res chain seq x y z
N MET A 1 -22.50 5.84 -19.52
CA MET A 1 -21.50 5.57 -18.46
C MET A 1 -21.93 4.31 -17.71
N TYR A 2 -21.24 3.19 -17.92
CA TYR A 2 -21.55 1.95 -17.19
C TYR A 2 -21.12 2.12 -15.72
N LYS A 3 -22.06 1.97 -14.79
CA LYS A 3 -21.81 2.03 -13.34
C LYS A 3 -22.05 0.63 -12.79
N ILE A 4 -20.96 -0.08 -12.49
CA ILE A 4 -21.06 -1.27 -11.64
C ILE A 4 -21.51 -0.79 -10.26
N LYS A 5 -22.46 -1.49 -9.64
CA LYS A 5 -22.77 -1.27 -8.22
C LYS A 5 -21.62 -1.87 -7.41
N PHE A 6 -20.85 -1.01 -6.75
CA PHE A 6 -19.81 -1.44 -5.83
C PHE A 6 -20.44 -2.09 -4.60
N ASN A 7 -19.83 -3.16 -4.09
CA ASN A 7 -20.22 -3.74 -2.81
C ASN A 7 -19.81 -2.81 -1.65
N GLU A 8 -20.29 -3.11 -0.45
CA GLU A 8 -20.06 -2.31 0.75
C GLU A 8 -18.57 -2.13 1.06
N TYR A 9 -17.78 -3.22 0.98
CA TYR A 9 -16.32 -3.17 1.15
C TYR A 9 -15.66 -2.19 0.17
N GLN A 10 -15.94 -2.30 -1.12
CA GLN A 10 -15.40 -1.45 -2.17
C GLN A 10 -15.78 0.02 -1.95
N GLN A 11 -17.04 0.29 -1.58
CA GLN A 11 -17.49 1.64 -1.26
C GLN A 11 -16.75 2.21 -0.04
N ASN A 12 -16.58 1.41 1.01
CA ASN A 12 -15.84 1.80 2.21
C ASN A 12 -14.37 2.10 1.88
N VAL A 13 -13.69 1.26 1.08
CA VAL A 13 -12.33 1.51 0.62
C VAL A 13 -12.24 2.83 -0.17
N PHE A 14 -13.15 3.07 -1.11
CA PHE A 14 -13.16 4.33 -1.86
C PHE A 14 -13.52 5.55 -1.02
N ASN A 15 -14.32 5.39 0.04
CA ASN A 15 -14.69 6.48 0.95
C ASN A 15 -13.55 6.89 1.88
N LYS A 16 -12.68 5.96 2.26
CA LYS A 16 -11.54 6.20 3.15
C LYS A 16 -10.33 6.83 2.48
N VAL A 17 -10.22 6.80 1.15
CA VAL A 17 -9.11 7.46 0.44
C VAL A 17 -9.36 8.96 0.28
N GLU A 18 -8.45 9.77 0.83
CA GLU A 18 -8.39 11.23 0.66
C GLU A 18 -7.90 11.60 -0.75
N PHE A 19 -8.75 11.38 -1.75
CA PHE A 19 -8.53 11.88 -3.10
C PHE A 19 -9.55 12.98 -3.43
N ASN A 20 -9.13 13.95 -4.24
CA ASN A 20 -10.09 14.88 -4.82
C ASN A 20 -11.16 14.12 -5.63
N GLY A 21 -12.35 14.72 -5.74
CA GLY A 21 -13.51 14.05 -6.34
C GLY A 21 -13.28 13.55 -7.76
N ASP A 22 -12.47 14.25 -8.55
CA ASP A 22 -12.13 13.84 -9.91
C ASP A 22 -11.23 12.60 -9.96
N LYS A 23 -10.16 12.55 -9.15
CA LYS A 23 -9.27 11.39 -9.05
C LYS A 23 -10.02 10.17 -8.50
N LYS A 24 -10.85 10.36 -7.48
CA LYS A 24 -11.71 9.28 -6.92
C LYS A 24 -12.66 8.73 -7.98
N ARG A 25 -13.34 9.61 -8.74
CA ARG A 25 -14.23 9.21 -9.85
C ARG A 25 -13.49 8.43 -10.93
N LYS A 26 -12.28 8.86 -11.32
CA LYS A 26 -11.46 8.15 -12.32
C LYS A 26 -10.99 6.79 -11.81
N LEU A 27 -10.56 6.70 -10.54
CA LEU A 27 -10.17 5.45 -9.91
C LEU A 27 -11.32 4.43 -9.89
N MET A 28 -12.51 4.86 -9.45
CA MET A 28 -13.73 4.04 -9.47
C MET A 28 -14.11 3.62 -10.90
N SER A 29 -13.95 4.52 -11.87
CA SER A 29 -14.23 4.23 -13.29
C SER A 29 -13.25 3.20 -13.86
N VAL A 30 -11.95 3.30 -13.55
CA VAL A 30 -10.94 2.30 -13.96
C VAL A 30 -11.24 0.95 -13.31
N TYR A 31 -11.53 0.92 -12.00
CA TYR A 31 -11.87 -0.33 -11.31
C TYR A 31 -13.10 -1.02 -11.91
N SER A 32 -14.17 -0.26 -12.17
CA SER A 32 -15.37 -0.79 -12.85
C SER A 32 -15.03 -1.36 -14.23
N TYR A 33 -14.10 -0.73 -14.95
CA TYR A 33 -13.69 -1.17 -16.26
C TYR A 33 -12.87 -2.46 -16.20
N LEU A 34 -12.02 -2.64 -15.18
CA LEU A 34 -11.29 -3.89 -14.96
C LEU A 34 -12.27 -5.04 -14.67
N ILE A 35 -13.27 -4.83 -13.81
CA ILE A 35 -14.31 -5.82 -13.51
C ILE A 35 -15.12 -6.18 -14.77
N LYS A 36 -15.45 -5.19 -15.60
CA LYS A 36 -16.20 -5.46 -16.85
C LYS A 36 -15.49 -6.46 -17.78
N TYR A 37 -14.16 -6.45 -17.77
CA TYR A 37 -13.33 -7.33 -18.61
C TYR A 37 -12.64 -8.42 -17.80
N SER A 38 -13.17 -8.75 -16.61
CA SER A 38 -12.79 -9.97 -15.90
C SER A 38 -13.71 -11.13 -16.26
N ASP A 39 -13.20 -12.34 -16.14
CA ASP A 39 -13.99 -13.56 -16.26
C ASP A 39 -14.71 -13.93 -14.95
N GLU A 40 -15.35 -15.09 -14.94
CA GLU A 40 -16.03 -15.68 -13.79
C GLU A 40 -15.07 -15.99 -12.63
N ASN A 41 -13.78 -16.18 -12.92
CA ASN A 41 -12.71 -16.40 -11.94
C ASN A 41 -12.10 -15.09 -11.43
N ASN A 42 -12.69 -13.95 -11.80
CA ASN A 42 -12.22 -12.61 -11.49
C ASN A 42 -10.86 -12.26 -12.14
N GLU A 43 -10.41 -13.00 -13.15
CA GLU A 43 -9.18 -12.70 -13.87
C GLU A 43 -9.45 -11.74 -15.03
N VAL A 44 -8.68 -10.65 -15.11
CA VAL A 44 -8.81 -9.65 -16.17
C VAL A 44 -8.27 -10.21 -17.49
N LEU A 45 -9.18 -10.41 -18.45
CA LEU A 45 -8.95 -11.12 -19.71
C LEU A 45 -8.09 -10.38 -20.74
N LYS A 46 -7.74 -9.11 -20.48
CA LYS A 46 -7.04 -8.25 -21.45
C LYS A 46 -5.85 -7.58 -20.80
N SER A 47 -4.78 -7.38 -21.57
CA SER A 47 -3.62 -6.62 -21.11
C SER A 47 -4.00 -5.18 -20.78
N LEU A 48 -3.31 -4.57 -19.81
CA LEU A 48 -3.54 -3.19 -19.40
C LEU A 48 -3.42 -2.20 -20.56
N ASN A 49 -2.48 -2.40 -21.48
CA ASN A 49 -2.35 -1.56 -22.68
C ASN A 49 -3.59 -1.64 -23.58
N LYS A 50 -4.15 -2.85 -23.76
CA LYS A 50 -5.37 -3.02 -24.55
C LYS A 50 -6.57 -2.40 -23.85
N LEU A 51 -6.67 -2.59 -22.53
CA LEU A 51 -7.74 -2.01 -21.71
C LEU A 51 -7.68 -0.49 -21.70
N HIS A 52 -6.50 0.12 -21.59
CA HIS A 52 -6.33 1.57 -21.71
C HIS A 52 -6.82 2.11 -23.05
N SER A 53 -6.40 1.46 -24.15
CA SER A 53 -6.85 1.83 -25.51
C SER A 53 -8.38 1.77 -25.64
N MET A 54 -9.01 0.73 -25.08
CA MET A 54 -10.46 0.57 -25.09
C MET A 54 -11.16 1.56 -24.16
N TYR A 55 -10.60 1.81 -22.97
CA TYR A 55 -11.12 2.75 -21.99
C TYR A 55 -11.24 4.15 -22.59
N ASN A 56 -10.18 4.65 -23.23
CA ASN A 56 -10.15 5.98 -23.84
C ASN A 56 -11.14 6.17 -25.00
N ARG A 57 -11.68 5.09 -25.60
CA ARG A 57 -12.71 5.19 -26.65
C ARG A 57 -14.09 5.49 -26.09
N TYR A 58 -14.40 5.04 -24.87
CA TYR A 58 -15.75 5.06 -24.31
C TYR A 58 -15.87 5.82 -22.97
N HIS A 59 -14.73 6.27 -22.43
CA HIS A 59 -14.63 6.98 -21.15
C HIS A 59 -13.80 8.26 -21.28
N ILE A 60 -13.59 8.94 -20.14
CA ILE A 60 -12.73 10.11 -20.04
C ILE A 60 -11.32 9.75 -20.50
N LYS A 61 -10.80 10.48 -21.50
CA LYS A 61 -9.42 10.28 -21.97
C LYS A 61 -8.44 10.52 -20.84
N ILE A 62 -7.60 9.52 -20.57
CA ILE A 62 -6.46 9.63 -19.67
C ILE A 62 -5.20 9.10 -20.33
N SER A 63 -4.03 9.57 -19.89
CA SER A 63 -2.75 9.07 -20.38
C SER A 63 -2.53 7.62 -19.96
N ASN A 64 -1.71 6.88 -20.71
CA ASN A 64 -1.40 5.49 -20.39
C ASN A 64 -0.73 5.38 -19.01
N LYS A 65 0.25 6.26 -18.75
CA LYS A 65 0.92 6.35 -17.45
C LYS A 65 -0.09 6.53 -16.31
N TYR A 66 -1.03 7.47 -16.45
CA TYR A 66 -2.01 7.73 -15.40
C TYR A 66 -3.00 6.57 -15.20
N PHE A 67 -3.35 5.84 -16.27
CA PHE A 67 -4.15 4.62 -16.16
C PHE A 67 -3.41 3.55 -15.34
N TYR A 68 -2.12 3.33 -15.61
CA TYR A 68 -1.28 2.41 -14.82
C TYR A 68 -1.11 2.85 -13.37
N ASP A 69 -0.96 4.16 -13.12
CA ASP A 69 -0.89 4.70 -11.76
C ASP A 69 -2.18 4.40 -10.98
N LEU A 70 -3.35 4.54 -11.62
CA LEU A 70 -4.63 4.18 -11.01
C LEU A 70 -4.74 2.67 -10.75
N VAL A 71 -4.26 1.82 -11.65
CA VAL A 71 -4.19 0.37 -11.41
C VAL A 71 -3.25 0.04 -10.24
N GLY A 72 -2.10 0.72 -10.13
CA GLY A 72 -1.20 0.59 -8.99
C GLY A 72 -1.90 0.93 -7.67
N ILE A 73 -2.63 2.05 -7.64
CA ILE A 73 -3.43 2.44 -6.46
C ILE A 73 -4.48 1.37 -6.12
N LEU A 74 -5.18 0.79 -7.11
CA LEU A 74 -6.15 -0.29 -6.86
C LEU A 74 -5.51 -1.54 -6.26
N ASN A 75 -4.27 -1.84 -6.66
CA ASN A 75 -3.49 -2.95 -6.10
C ASN A 75 -3.06 -2.64 -4.65
N ASP A 76 -2.60 -1.41 -4.39
CA ASP A 76 -2.23 -0.97 -3.05
C ASP A 76 -3.43 -0.97 -2.09
N LEU A 77 -4.62 -0.67 -2.60
CA LEU A 77 -5.89 -0.72 -1.87
C LEU A 77 -6.46 -2.14 -1.71
N LYS A 78 -5.75 -3.19 -2.16
CA LYS A 78 -6.20 -4.59 -2.14
C LYS A 78 -7.59 -4.79 -2.78
N LEU A 79 -7.91 -4.00 -3.81
CA LEU A 79 -9.11 -4.20 -4.63
C LEU A 79 -8.83 -5.11 -5.83
N ILE A 80 -7.57 -5.19 -6.23
CA ILE A 80 -7.05 -6.13 -7.22
C ILE A 80 -5.74 -6.74 -6.71
N LEU A 81 -5.38 -7.90 -7.23
CA LEU A 81 -4.07 -8.50 -7.10
C LEU A 81 -3.39 -8.46 -8.45
N LYS A 82 -2.31 -7.68 -8.57
CA LYS A 82 -1.49 -7.63 -9.77
C LYS A 82 -0.33 -8.61 -9.64
N GLN A 83 -0.35 -9.65 -10.46
CA GLN A 83 0.78 -10.55 -10.69
C GLN A 83 1.47 -10.15 -11.99
N ASP A 84 2.66 -10.70 -12.28
CA ASP A 84 3.52 -10.23 -13.38
C ASP A 84 2.78 -9.97 -14.70
N LYS A 85 1.92 -10.91 -15.12
CA LYS A 85 1.17 -10.83 -16.38
C LYS A 85 -0.35 -10.81 -16.22
N SER A 86 -0.87 -11.00 -15.02
CA SER A 86 -2.29 -11.15 -14.75
C SER A 86 -2.77 -10.19 -13.66
N ILE A 87 -4.04 -9.84 -13.72
CA ILE A 87 -4.71 -9.05 -12.70
C ILE A 87 -5.94 -9.81 -12.27
N LYS A 88 -6.09 -10.02 -10.96
CA LYS A 88 -7.27 -10.65 -10.37
C LYS A 88 -8.06 -9.63 -9.57
N ILE A 89 -9.36 -9.55 -9.77
CA ILE A 89 -10.24 -8.72 -8.94
C ILE A 89 -10.41 -9.42 -7.59
N ILE A 90 -10.20 -8.67 -6.51
CA ILE A 90 -10.50 -9.14 -5.16
C ILE A 90 -11.98 -8.80 -4.91
N GLN A 91 -12.85 -9.79 -5.13
CA GLN A 91 -14.21 -9.75 -4.61
C GLN A 91 -14.19 -10.52 -3.29
N GLU A 92 -14.26 -9.83 -2.15
CA GLU A 92 -14.66 -10.52 -0.93
C GLU A 92 -16.06 -11.08 -1.18
N LYS A 93 -16.12 -12.41 -1.34
CA LYS A 93 -17.36 -13.14 -1.17
C LYS A 93 -17.77 -12.89 0.27
N VAL A 94 -18.86 -12.16 0.47
CA VAL A 94 -19.64 -12.24 1.71
C VAL A 94 -20.20 -13.67 1.74
N GLN A 95 -19.38 -14.63 2.16
CA GLN A 95 -19.81 -15.95 2.54
C GLN A 95 -19.74 -16.00 4.05
N LYS A 96 -20.94 -16.09 4.64
CA LYS A 96 -21.17 -16.50 6.01
C LYS A 96 -20.21 -17.64 6.37
N GLU A 97 -19.50 -17.43 7.47
CA GLU A 97 -18.87 -18.41 8.36
C GLU A 97 -18.68 -19.83 7.80
N LYS A 98 -17.41 -20.22 7.68
CA LYS A 98 -16.89 -21.37 8.43
C LYS A 98 -15.38 -21.28 8.51
N HIS A 99 -14.89 -21.25 9.74
CA HIS A 99 -13.50 -21.50 10.11
C HIS A 99 -12.92 -22.64 9.26
N ASN A 100 -11.74 -22.39 8.68
CA ASN A 100 -10.59 -23.28 8.81
C ASN A 100 -9.33 -22.50 8.44
N GLU A 101 -8.48 -22.37 9.45
CA GLU A 101 -7.13 -21.84 9.35
C GLU A 101 -6.32 -22.67 8.36
N THR A 102 -5.65 -22.01 7.43
CA THR A 102 -4.39 -22.53 6.90
C THR A 102 -3.54 -21.37 6.41
N THR A 103 -2.60 -20.99 7.26
CA THR A 103 -1.63 -19.92 7.07
C THR A 103 -0.55 -20.39 6.09
N GLU A 104 -0.66 -20.04 4.81
CA GLU A 104 0.47 -20.15 3.89
C GLU A 104 1.29 -18.86 3.89
N LYS A 105 2.39 -18.93 4.64
CA LYS A 105 3.50 -17.96 4.62
C LYS A 105 4.13 -17.98 3.23
N THR A 106 3.90 -16.94 2.43
CA THR A 106 4.70 -16.69 1.24
C THR A 106 5.88 -15.79 1.61
N ASN A 107 7.05 -16.42 1.70
CA ASN A 107 8.35 -15.76 1.79
C ASN A 107 8.55 -14.85 0.57
N VAL A 108 8.79 -13.56 0.80
CA VAL A 108 9.27 -12.65 -0.24
C VAL A 108 10.75 -12.43 -0.01
N GLU A 109 11.57 -13.20 -0.75
CA GLU A 109 12.99 -12.93 -0.93
C GLU A 109 13.17 -11.64 -1.73
N GLY A 110 13.99 -10.72 -1.21
CA GLY A 110 14.25 -9.43 -1.84
C GLY A 110 15.27 -8.57 -1.10
N GLY A 111 16.52 -9.06 -0.96
CA GLY A 111 17.72 -8.21 -0.95
C GLY A 111 18.03 -7.38 0.29
N PHE A 112 18.15 -8.00 1.45
CA PHE A 112 19.09 -7.53 2.49
C PHE A 112 20.24 -8.53 2.56
N LYS A 113 21.48 -8.05 2.54
CA LYS A 113 22.65 -8.90 2.80
C LYS A 113 22.43 -9.61 4.13
N LYS A 114 22.29 -10.93 4.04
CA LYS A 114 22.26 -11.88 5.16
C LYS A 114 23.46 -11.59 6.04
N LEU A 115 23.25 -11.01 7.22
CA LEU A 115 24.26 -11.02 8.28
C LEU A 115 24.28 -12.46 8.81
N ASN A 116 25.14 -13.27 8.22
CA ASN A 116 25.60 -14.50 8.85
C ASN A 116 26.43 -14.10 10.07
N SER A 117 25.87 -14.27 11.25
CA SER A 117 26.64 -14.60 12.45
C SER A 117 25.70 -15.25 13.44
N GLU A 118 25.89 -16.54 13.65
CA GLU A 118 25.39 -17.29 14.79
C GLU A 118 25.75 -16.51 16.07
N GLY A 119 24.73 -16.10 16.82
CA GLY A 119 24.90 -15.31 18.04
C GLY A 119 23.55 -14.88 18.60
N GLU A 120 23.02 -15.70 19.50
CA GLU A 120 22.03 -15.38 20.54
C GLU A 120 20.95 -14.34 20.20
N TYR A 121 19.77 -14.83 19.83
CA TYR A 121 18.53 -14.06 19.86
C TYR A 121 18.19 -13.67 21.31
N ASN A 122 18.77 -12.59 21.80
CA ASN A 122 18.26 -11.89 22.96
C ASN A 122 17.01 -11.09 22.56
N LEU A 123 15.96 -11.21 23.38
CA LEU A 123 14.70 -10.47 23.28
C LEU A 123 14.96 -8.96 23.12
N TYR A 124 14.88 -8.46 21.90
CA TYR A 124 14.79 -7.03 21.66
C TYR A 124 13.33 -6.59 21.74
N THR A 125 12.98 -5.77 22.74
CA THR A 125 11.70 -5.06 22.79
C THR A 125 11.63 -4.03 21.66
N ASN A 126 10.41 -3.65 21.24
CA ASN A 126 10.16 -2.71 20.13
C ASN A 126 10.95 -1.39 20.25
N THR A 127 11.18 -0.91 21.48
CA THR A 127 11.95 0.31 21.76
C THR A 127 13.41 0.18 21.34
N ASN A 128 14.03 -0.98 21.58
CA ASN A 128 15.45 -1.19 21.28
C ASN A 128 15.74 -1.21 19.77
N ILE A 129 14.78 -1.65 18.94
CA ILE A 129 14.99 -1.74 17.49
C ILE A 129 14.82 -0.38 16.80
N VAL A 130 13.94 0.49 17.32
CA VAL A 130 13.87 1.89 16.85
C VAL A 130 15.15 2.65 17.20
N GLU A 131 15.70 2.44 18.41
CA GLU A 131 17.00 3.01 18.80
C GLU A 131 18.14 2.46 17.95
N MET A 132 18.12 1.17 17.62
CA MET A 132 19.06 0.55 16.68
C MET A 132 18.95 1.17 15.27
N LEU A 133 17.73 1.41 14.77
CA LEU A 133 17.50 2.12 13.50
C LEU A 133 18.05 3.54 13.52
N LYS A 134 17.83 4.29 14.62
CA LYS A 134 18.43 5.60 14.85
C LYS A 134 19.97 5.52 14.91
N GLY A 135 20.50 4.42 15.45
CA GLY A 135 21.92 4.10 15.54
C GLY A 135 22.63 4.00 14.19
N PHE A 136 22.00 3.43 13.16
CA PHE A 136 22.60 3.34 11.80
C PHE A 136 22.86 4.70 11.16
N TYR A 137 22.15 5.74 11.62
CA TYR A 137 22.30 7.10 11.14
C TYR A 137 23.11 7.99 12.11
N LYS A 138 23.64 7.40 13.20
CA LYS A 138 24.49 8.08 14.17
C LYS A 138 25.84 8.41 13.52
N GLY A 139 26.20 9.70 13.51
CA GLY A 139 27.44 10.19 12.88
C GLY A 139 27.28 10.65 11.43
N ILE A 140 26.13 10.44 10.80
CA ILE A 140 25.83 11.04 9.50
C ILE A 140 25.62 12.55 9.68
N SER A 141 26.26 13.34 8.82
CA SER A 141 26.13 14.80 8.81
C SER A 141 24.66 15.22 8.66
N SER A 142 24.22 16.17 9.47
CA SER A 142 22.86 16.74 9.42
C SER A 142 22.56 17.47 8.10
N LYS A 143 23.57 17.70 7.26
CA LYS A 143 23.43 18.29 5.92
C LYS A 143 22.96 17.29 4.86
N VAL A 144 23.00 15.99 5.14
CA VAL A 144 22.56 14.94 4.20
C VAL A 144 21.06 14.75 4.34
N ASN A 145 20.33 14.93 3.23
CA ASN A 145 18.88 14.76 3.19
C ASN A 145 18.48 13.32 2.85
N ALA A 146 17.44 12.83 3.52
CA ALA A 146 16.81 11.55 3.22
C ALA A 146 16.05 11.63 1.90
N THR A 147 16.26 10.64 1.04
CA THR A 147 15.47 10.45 -0.17
C THR A 147 14.09 9.88 0.17
N LYS A 148 13.15 9.98 -0.76
CA LYS A 148 11.83 9.32 -0.63
C LYS A 148 11.94 7.80 -0.49
N LYS A 149 12.98 7.21 -1.09
CA LYS A 149 13.25 5.79 -0.96
C LYS A 149 13.67 5.45 0.47
N ASP A 150 14.60 6.22 1.05
CA ASP A 150 15.06 6.04 2.43
C ASP A 150 13.89 6.10 3.42
N LEU A 151 13.01 7.09 3.27
CA LEU A 151 11.82 7.23 4.11
C LEU A 151 10.85 6.05 3.98
N LYS A 152 10.67 5.50 2.77
CA LYS A 152 9.82 4.32 2.53
C LYS A 152 10.43 3.06 3.13
N ASP A 153 11.75 2.88 3.03
CA ASP A 153 12.42 1.70 3.57
C ASP A 153 12.42 1.73 5.12
N ILE A 154 12.59 2.91 5.72
CA ILE A 154 12.38 3.12 7.16
C ILE A 154 10.92 2.77 7.55
N ALA A 155 9.93 3.23 6.79
CA ALA A 155 8.52 2.94 7.08
C ALA A 155 8.20 1.45 7.05
N LYS A 156 8.74 0.70 6.07
CA LYS A 156 8.60 -0.76 6.03
C LYS A 156 9.16 -1.44 7.28
N CYS A 157 10.33 -1.00 7.74
CA CYS A 157 10.92 -1.51 8.98
C CYS A 157 9.99 -1.24 10.17
N LEU A 158 9.47 -0.01 10.28
CA LEU A 158 8.55 0.36 11.35
C LEU A 158 7.21 -0.37 11.29
N PHE A 159 6.71 -0.75 10.10
CA PHE A 159 5.51 -1.58 9.99
C PHE A 159 5.72 -2.96 10.59
N VAL A 160 6.86 -3.60 10.28
CA VAL A 160 7.20 -4.91 10.86
C VAL A 160 7.31 -4.80 12.38
N LEU A 161 7.96 -3.75 12.89
CA LEU A 161 8.16 -3.53 14.33
C LEU A 161 6.85 -3.28 15.08
N ASN A 162 5.98 -2.44 14.53
CA ASN A 162 4.71 -2.10 15.16
C ASN A 162 3.59 -3.07 14.78
N LYS A 163 3.92 -4.21 14.15
CA LYS A 163 2.96 -5.22 13.65
C LYS A 163 1.81 -4.60 12.84
N VAL A 164 2.14 -3.57 12.05
CA VAL A 164 1.18 -2.90 11.17
C VAL A 164 0.99 -3.76 9.93
N ASP A 165 0.00 -4.64 9.95
CA ASP A 165 -0.41 -5.46 8.80
C ASP A 165 -1.51 -4.79 7.96
N ASN A 166 -2.19 -3.79 8.54
CA ASN A 166 -3.27 -3.06 7.91
C ASN A 166 -2.80 -2.27 6.67
N ALA A 167 -3.29 -2.66 5.50
CA ALA A 167 -2.88 -2.06 4.23
C ALA A 167 -3.33 -0.61 4.06
N LEU A 168 -4.46 -0.22 4.66
CA LEU A 168 -4.95 1.16 4.59
C LEU A 168 -4.01 2.09 5.37
N VAL A 169 -3.57 1.66 6.56
CA VAL A 169 -2.59 2.38 7.37
C VAL A 169 -1.26 2.48 6.62
N GLN A 170 -0.75 1.37 6.08
CA GLN A 170 0.51 1.37 5.32
C GLN A 170 0.45 2.31 4.09
N HIS A 171 -0.65 2.26 3.32
CA HIS A 171 -0.85 3.15 2.17
C HIS A 171 -0.95 4.62 2.59
N ALA A 172 -1.66 4.93 3.68
CA ALA A 172 -1.76 6.29 4.20
C ALA A 172 -0.39 6.86 4.58
N VAL A 173 0.45 6.04 5.24
CA VAL A 173 1.84 6.39 5.59
C VAL A 173 2.67 6.64 4.34
N PHE A 174 2.67 5.71 3.37
CA PHE A 174 3.44 5.89 2.12
C PHE A 174 2.96 7.08 1.30
N SER A 175 1.65 7.32 1.24
CA SER A 175 1.08 8.50 0.59
C SER A 175 1.56 9.79 1.24
N LYS A 176 1.60 9.85 2.58
CA LYS A 176 2.11 11.02 3.31
C LYS A 176 3.59 11.24 3.06
N ILE A 177 4.40 10.18 3.03
CA ILE A 177 5.83 10.25 2.68
C ILE A 177 6.01 10.78 1.24
N GLN A 178 5.28 10.22 0.28
CA GLN A 178 5.38 10.58 -1.13
C GLN A 178 5.01 12.05 -1.39
N ASN A 179 3.95 12.54 -0.75
CA ASN A 179 3.42 13.87 -0.97
C ASN A 179 4.07 14.95 -0.08
N SER A 180 4.84 14.55 0.94
CA SER A 180 5.54 15.51 1.81
C SER A 180 6.53 16.36 1.01
N LYS A 181 6.43 17.69 1.11
CA LYS A 181 7.41 18.63 0.55
C LYS A 181 8.57 18.94 1.51
N ARG A 182 8.56 18.35 2.71
CA ARG A 182 9.58 18.61 3.71
C ARG A 182 10.89 17.96 3.30
N ASN A 183 11.97 18.74 3.33
CA ASN A 183 13.33 18.21 3.29
C ASN A 183 13.67 17.72 4.70
N ILE A 184 13.85 16.41 4.83
CA ILE A 184 14.14 15.75 6.10
C ILE A 184 15.59 15.29 6.05
N ASN A 185 16.38 15.64 7.05
CA ASN A 185 17.73 15.13 7.14
C ASN A 185 17.74 13.64 7.48
N LEU A 186 18.77 12.92 7.05
CA LEU A 186 18.87 11.47 7.25
C LEU A 186 18.85 11.11 8.75
N LYS A 187 19.49 11.94 9.59
CA LYS A 187 19.51 11.78 11.05
C LYS A 187 18.13 11.83 11.71
N GLY A 188 17.21 12.65 11.18
CA GLY A 188 15.85 12.82 11.67
C GLY A 188 14.80 11.99 10.93
N ALA A 189 15.21 11.22 9.92
CA ALA A 189 14.32 10.45 9.06
C ALA A 189 13.53 9.39 9.85
N VAL A 190 14.17 8.69 10.77
CA VAL A 190 13.51 7.65 11.58
C VAL A 190 12.41 8.26 12.45
N SER A 191 12.71 9.30 13.24
CA SER A 191 11.72 9.96 14.10
C SER A 191 10.58 10.58 13.28
N TYR A 192 10.88 11.14 12.11
CA TYR A 192 9.85 11.68 11.23
C TYR A 192 8.89 10.62 10.72
N VAL A 193 9.40 9.48 10.24
CA VAL A 193 8.56 8.39 9.73
C VAL A 193 7.82 7.70 10.87
N GLU A 194 8.46 7.51 12.03
CA GLU A 194 7.85 6.99 13.26
C GLU A 194 6.62 7.81 13.65
N ALA A 195 6.73 9.14 13.66
CA ALA A 195 5.60 10.02 13.93
C ALA A 195 4.44 9.84 12.94
N ILE A 196 4.73 9.65 11.64
CA ILE A 196 3.68 9.41 10.63
C ILE A 196 3.01 8.06 10.86
N VAL A 197 3.79 7.01 11.16
CA VAL A 197 3.26 5.67 11.41
C VAL A 197 2.33 5.69 12.62
N MET A 198 2.79 6.26 13.73
CA MET A 198 1.99 6.37 14.97
C MET A 198 0.75 7.26 14.78
N GLU A 199 0.86 8.38 14.06
CA GLU A 199 -0.28 9.23 13.70
C GLU A 199 -1.36 8.40 12.97
N LYS A 200 -0.96 7.63 11.95
CA LYS A 200 -1.92 6.86 11.12
C LYS A 200 -2.47 5.62 11.82
N LEU A 201 -1.69 4.99 12.71
CA LEU A 201 -2.19 3.92 13.58
C LEU A 201 -3.22 4.45 14.57
N GLY A 202 -2.92 5.55 15.27
CA GLY A 202 -3.82 6.10 16.27
C GLY A 202 -5.17 6.56 15.68
N TYR A 203 -5.16 7.16 14.49
CA TYR A 203 -6.41 7.48 13.78
C TYR A 203 -7.23 6.24 13.43
N TYR A 204 -6.57 5.15 13.02
CA TYR A 204 -7.25 3.90 12.74
C TYR A 204 -7.85 3.30 14.02
N GLU A 205 -7.07 3.18 15.08
CA GLU A 205 -7.54 2.61 16.36
C GLU A 205 -8.71 3.41 16.96
N ALA A 206 -8.69 4.75 16.89
CA ALA A 206 -9.78 5.59 17.39
C ALA A 206 -11.08 5.48 16.58
N GLU A 207 -11.01 5.21 15.26
CA GLU A 207 -12.19 5.04 14.41
C GLU A 207 -12.86 3.66 14.55
N TYR A 208 -12.15 2.63 15.02
CA TYR A 208 -12.65 1.24 15.10
C TYR A 208 -12.67 0.64 16.52
N SER A 209 -12.45 1.45 17.55
CA SER A 209 -12.63 1.04 18.96
C SER A 209 -14.05 1.33 19.51
N LEU A 210 -15.04 1.45 18.62
CA LEU A 210 -16.48 1.60 18.89
C LEU A 210 -17.24 0.42 18.27
#